data_AF-A0A928KLQ7-F1
#
_entry.id   AF-A0A928KLQ7-F1
#
_cell.length_a   1.000
_cell.length_b   1.000
_cell.length_c   1.000
_cell.angle_alpha   90.00
_cell.angle_beta   90.00
_cell.angle_gamma   90.00
#
_symmetry.space_group_name_H-M   'P 1'
#
loop_
_entity.id
_entity.type
_entity.pdbx_description
1 polymer ?
#
loop_
_entity_poly.entity_id
_entity_poly.type
_entity_poly.pdbx_seq_one_letter_code
_entity_poly.pdbx_strand_id
1 'polypeptide(L)'
;ALFLKTADNEKEHAKMWFKELEGIGDTAQNLAAAADGENYEWTDMYEGFAKTAEEEGFTALAAKFRMVGAIEKEHEERYRKLLSNIEAQQVFEKSEVKVWECRNCGHIVVGTKAPKVCPVCAHPQAYFELNAKNY
;
A
#
# COMPACT_ATOMS: atom_id res chain seq x y z
N ALA A 1 -14.92 20.60 -11.45
CA ALA A 1 -15.71 20.42 -10.22
C ALA A 1 -16.71 19.26 -10.34
N LEU A 2 -17.60 19.24 -11.34
CA LEU A 2 -18.60 18.17 -11.47
C LEU A 2 -18.01 16.79 -11.76
N PHE A 3 -17.02 16.66 -12.66
CA PHE A 3 -16.41 15.35 -12.97
C PHE A 3 -15.80 14.66 -11.74
N LEU A 4 -15.05 15.39 -10.91
CA LEU A 4 -14.48 14.82 -9.67
C LEU A 4 -15.58 14.41 -8.69
N LYS A 5 -16.62 15.24 -8.53
CA LYS A 5 -17.78 14.88 -7.70
C LYS A 5 -18.43 13.60 -8.20
N THR A 6 -18.64 13.47 -9.51
CA THR A 6 -19.21 12.26 -10.11
C THR A 6 -18.28 11.06 -9.90
N ALA A 7 -16.97 11.19 -10.13
CA ALA A 7 -16.01 10.12 -9.89
C ALA A 7 -16.00 9.67 -8.41
N ASP A 8 -16.09 10.60 -7.46
CA ASP A 8 -16.25 10.26 -6.05
C ASP A 8 -17.57 9.53 -5.76
N ASN A 9 -18.67 9.88 -6.44
CA ASN A 9 -19.93 9.13 -6.34
C ASN A 9 -19.77 7.71 -6.89
N GLU A 10 -19.14 7.53 -8.05
CA GLU A 10 -18.91 6.21 -8.64
C GLU A 10 -17.93 5.35 -7.80
N LYS A 11 -16.94 5.97 -7.15
CA LYS A 11 -16.08 5.29 -6.17
C LYS A 11 -16.89 4.73 -5.00
N GLU A 12 -17.85 5.50 -4.48
CA GLU A 12 -18.73 5.01 -3.41
C GLU A 12 -19.68 3.91 -3.91
N HIS A 13 -20.17 3.99 -5.16
CA HIS A 13 -20.96 2.91 -5.77
C HIS A 13 -20.14 1.61 -5.86
N ALA A 14 -18.90 1.68 -6.39
CA ALA A 14 -18.02 0.53 -6.51
C ALA A 14 -17.71 -0.09 -5.13
N LYS A 15 -17.43 0.74 -4.12
CA LYS A 15 -17.20 0.29 -2.74
C LYS A 15 -18.40 -0.43 -2.15
N MET A 16 -19.60 0.08 -2.37
CA MET A 16 -20.84 -0.56 -1.91
C MET A 16 -20.97 -1.96 -2.49
N TRP A 17 -20.83 -2.12 -3.81
CA TRP A 17 -20.93 -3.43 -4.46
C TRP A 17 -19.82 -4.38 -4.05
N PHE A 18 -18.59 -3.90 -3.93
CA PHE A 18 -17.46 -4.72 -3.51
C PHE A 18 -17.63 -5.25 -2.09
N LYS A 19 -18.29 -4.48 -1.22
CA LYS A 19 -18.67 -4.95 0.12
C LYS A 19 -19.72 -6.06 0.11
N GLU A 20 -20.75 -5.95 -0.73
CA GLU A 20 -21.78 -7.00 -0.88
C GLU A 20 -21.21 -8.32 -1.42
N LEU A 21 -20.11 -8.25 -2.18
CA LEU A 21 -19.35 -9.39 -2.67
C LEU A 21 -18.28 -9.90 -1.69
N GLU A 22 -18.30 -9.42 -0.44
CA GLU A 22 -17.32 -9.77 0.61
C GLU A 22 -15.86 -9.46 0.23
N GLY A 23 -15.65 -8.52 -0.72
CA GLY A 23 -14.31 -8.14 -1.18
C GLY A 23 -13.54 -7.22 -0.24
N ILE A 24 -14.18 -6.69 0.81
CA ILE A 24 -13.57 -5.81 1.80
C ILE A 24 -13.51 -6.54 3.15
N GLY A 25 -12.33 -7.05 3.49
CA GLY A 25 -12.02 -7.69 4.76
C GLY A 25 -11.37 -6.75 5.78
N ASP A 26 -10.73 -7.35 6.78
CA ASP A 26 -9.82 -6.60 7.66
C ASP A 26 -8.54 -6.16 6.93
N THR A 27 -7.70 -5.36 7.59
CA THR A 27 -6.49 -4.83 6.96
C THR A 27 -5.51 -5.92 6.51
N ALA A 28 -5.40 -7.03 7.26
CA ALA A 28 -4.50 -8.12 6.89
C ALA A 28 -5.01 -8.84 5.64
N GLN A 29 -6.31 -9.16 5.60
CA GLN A 29 -6.97 -9.77 4.43
C GLN A 29 -6.84 -8.88 3.20
N ASN A 30 -7.08 -7.58 3.34
CA ASN A 30 -6.98 -6.64 2.23
C ASN A 30 -5.53 -6.50 1.71
N LEU A 31 -4.52 -6.51 2.59
CA LEU A 31 -3.11 -6.47 2.19
C LEU A 31 -2.68 -7.76 1.49
N ALA A 32 -3.16 -8.92 1.95
CA ALA A 32 -2.90 -10.20 1.30
C ALA A 32 -3.51 -10.22 -0.12
N ALA A 33 -4.79 -9.86 -0.24
CA ALA A 33 -5.48 -9.80 -1.53
C ALA A 33 -4.82 -8.78 -2.49
N ALA A 34 -4.39 -7.62 -1.99
CA ALA A 34 -3.65 -6.65 -2.79
C ALA A 34 -2.31 -7.23 -3.28
N ALA A 35 -1.53 -7.86 -2.39
CA ALA A 35 -0.26 -8.48 -2.77
C ALA A 35 -0.44 -9.62 -3.80
N ASP A 36 -1.49 -10.42 -3.68
CA ASP A 36 -1.81 -11.48 -4.65
C ASP A 36 -2.22 -10.90 -6.02
N GLY A 37 -2.94 -9.77 -6.03
CA GLY A 37 -3.26 -9.02 -7.24
C GLY A 37 -2.01 -8.47 -7.92
N GLU A 38 -1.17 -7.73 -7.19
CA GLU A 38 0.10 -7.21 -7.70
C GLU A 38 0.99 -8.33 -8.24
N ASN A 39 1.05 -9.48 -7.55
CA ASN A 39 1.80 -10.66 -8.00
C ASN A 39 1.35 -11.10 -9.40
N TYR A 40 0.06 -11.36 -9.56
CA TYR A 40 -0.53 -11.72 -10.85
C TYR A 40 -0.22 -10.69 -11.94
N GLU A 41 -0.25 -9.40 -11.61
CA GLU A 41 0.04 -8.33 -12.57
C GLU A 41 1.46 -8.43 -13.12
N TRP A 42 2.49 -8.59 -12.26
CA TRP A 42 3.87 -8.59 -12.73
C TRP A 42 4.38 -9.95 -13.21
N THR A 43 3.85 -11.07 -12.71
CA THR A 43 4.30 -12.42 -13.12
C THR A 43 3.62 -12.89 -14.39
N ASP A 44 2.34 -12.58 -14.56
CA ASP A 44 1.51 -13.16 -15.61
C ASP A 44 0.97 -12.10 -16.58
N MET A 45 0.26 -11.10 -16.07
CA MET A 45 -0.47 -10.14 -16.92
C MET A 45 0.48 -9.28 -17.76
N TYR A 46 1.36 -8.50 -17.12
CA TYR A 46 2.26 -7.59 -17.84
C TYR A 46 3.36 -8.32 -18.60
N GLU A 47 3.84 -9.46 -18.09
CA GLU A 47 4.77 -10.31 -18.82
C GLU A 47 4.11 -10.90 -20.09
N GLY A 48 2.84 -11.31 -20.00
CA GLY A 48 2.05 -11.74 -21.14
C GLY A 48 1.82 -10.62 -22.15
N PHE A 49 1.40 -9.44 -21.69
CA PHE A 49 1.21 -8.27 -22.56
C PHE A 49 2.51 -7.86 -23.25
N ALA A 50 3.65 -7.90 -22.55
CA ALA A 50 4.93 -7.59 -23.14
C ALA A 50 5.30 -8.57 -24.27
N LYS A 51 5.07 -9.87 -24.08
CA LYS A 51 5.30 -10.90 -25.11
C LYS A 51 4.42 -10.69 -26.33
N THR A 52 3.10 -10.53 -26.14
CA THR A 52 2.18 -10.26 -27.25
C THR A 52 2.56 -8.98 -28.01
N ALA A 53 2.88 -7.90 -27.30
CA ALA A 53 3.29 -6.65 -27.93
C ALA A 53 4.59 -6.81 -28.74
N GLU A 54 5.53 -7.64 -28.29
CA GLU A 54 6.77 -7.92 -29.01
C GLU A 54 6.53 -8.77 -30.27
N GLU A 55 5.67 -9.79 -30.19
CA GLU A 55 5.24 -10.62 -31.32
C GLU A 55 4.53 -9.80 -32.41
N GLU A 56 3.74 -8.80 -32.01
CA GLU A 56 3.05 -7.88 -32.92
C GLU A 56 3.93 -6.72 -33.41
N GLY A 57 5.19 -6.63 -32.98
CA GLY A 57 6.15 -5.61 -33.42
C GLY A 57 6.07 -4.28 -32.66
N PHE A 58 5.27 -4.19 -31.60
CA PHE A 58 5.15 -3.03 -30.70
C PHE A 58 6.22 -3.03 -29.59
N THR A 59 7.49 -3.06 -29.97
CA THR A 59 8.63 -3.20 -29.04
C THR A 59 8.69 -2.12 -27.95
N ALA A 60 8.30 -0.88 -28.26
CA ALA A 60 8.23 0.20 -27.28
C ALA A 60 7.14 0.00 -26.22
N LEU A 61 6.01 -0.64 -26.59
CA LEU A 61 4.97 -0.99 -25.62
C LEU A 61 5.40 -2.20 -24.78
N ALA A 62 6.03 -3.19 -25.40
CA ALA A 62 6.58 -4.34 -24.67
C ALA A 62 7.56 -3.90 -23.57
N ALA A 63 8.47 -2.97 -23.88
CA ALA A 63 9.38 -2.40 -22.89
C ALA A 63 8.63 -1.67 -21.76
N LYS A 64 7.57 -0.91 -22.07
CA LYS A 64 6.74 -0.25 -21.06
C LYS A 64 6.03 -1.23 -20.15
N PHE A 65 5.43 -2.29 -20.69
CA PHE A 65 4.77 -3.31 -19.87
C PHE A 65 5.75 -3.96 -18.88
N ARG A 66 6.97 -4.29 -19.31
CA ARG A 66 8.01 -4.82 -18.41
C ARG A 66 8.41 -3.83 -17.32
N MET A 67 8.54 -2.54 -17.66
CA MET A 67 8.83 -1.50 -16.66
C MET A 67 7.71 -1.34 -15.64
N VAL A 68 6.44 -1.43 -16.08
CA VAL A 68 5.29 -1.40 -15.17
C VAL A 68 5.26 -2.66 -14.30
N GLY A 69 5.48 -3.85 -14.87
CA GLY A 69 5.59 -5.08 -14.06
C GLY A 69 6.68 -5.00 -12.99
N ALA A 70 7.82 -4.36 -13.27
CA ALA A 70 8.84 -4.11 -12.26
C ALA A 70 8.37 -3.18 -11.12
N ILE A 71 7.47 -2.25 -11.40
CA ILE A 71 6.85 -1.38 -10.38
C ILE A 71 5.85 -2.17 -9.53
N GLU A 72 4.98 -2.97 -10.15
CA GLU A 72 3.98 -3.76 -9.41
C GLU A 72 4.64 -4.80 -8.49
N LYS A 73 5.82 -5.31 -8.87
CA LYS A 73 6.64 -6.13 -7.96
C LYS A 73 7.01 -5.38 -6.67
N GLU A 74 7.41 -4.11 -6.75
CA GLU A 74 7.71 -3.29 -5.57
C GLU A 74 6.45 -3.01 -4.73
N HIS A 75 5.28 -2.92 -5.37
CA HIS A 75 4.00 -2.83 -4.67
C HIS A 75 3.69 -4.12 -3.89
N GLU A 76 3.87 -5.29 -4.51
CA GLU A 76 3.73 -6.58 -3.82
C GLU A 76 4.66 -6.63 -2.60
N GLU A 77 5.96 -6.36 -2.78
CA GLU A 77 6.94 -6.41 -1.70
C GLU A 77 6.56 -5.49 -0.53
N ARG A 78 6.04 -4.29 -0.83
CA ARG A 78 5.51 -3.36 0.17
C ARG A 78 4.32 -3.95 0.91
N TYR A 79 3.32 -4.48 0.21
CA TYR A 79 2.12 -5.03 0.85
C TYR A 79 2.45 -6.25 1.72
N ARG A 80 3.31 -7.16 1.23
CA ARG A 80 3.80 -8.30 2.03
C ARG A 80 4.54 -7.83 3.29
N LYS A 81 5.36 -6.77 3.18
CA LYS A 81 6.05 -6.22 4.35
C LYS A 81 5.10 -5.60 5.37
N LEU A 82 4.08 -4.89 4.91
CA LEU A 82 3.04 -4.32 5.78
C LEU A 82 2.21 -5.42 6.45
N LEU A 83 1.81 -6.46 5.71
CA LEU A 83 1.10 -7.61 6.24
C LEU A 83 1.90 -8.29 7.34
N SER A 84 3.18 -8.59 7.07
CA SER A 84 4.09 -9.18 8.06
C SER A 84 4.22 -8.31 9.33
N ASN A 85 4.23 -6.99 9.20
CA ASN A 85 4.24 -6.10 10.37
C ASN A 85 2.94 -6.20 11.19
N ILE A 86 1.78 -6.39 10.56
CA ILE A 86 0.50 -6.58 11.27
C ILE A 86 0.51 -7.91 12.01
N GLU A 87 0.85 -9.01 11.32
CA GLU A 87 0.87 -10.36 11.89
C GLU A 87 1.86 -10.49 13.05
N ALA A 88 3.03 -9.86 12.93
CA ALA A 88 4.04 -9.83 13.98
C ALA A 88 3.80 -8.76 15.06
N GLN A 89 2.70 -8.00 15.00
CA GLN A 89 2.39 -6.87 15.90
C GLN A 89 3.50 -5.79 15.94
N GLN A 90 4.21 -5.62 14.83
CA GLN A 90 5.35 -4.70 14.68
C GLN A 90 4.97 -3.36 14.02
N VAL A 91 3.69 -3.03 13.92
CA VAL A 91 3.24 -1.76 13.32
C VAL A 91 3.73 -0.56 14.14
N PHE A 92 3.62 -0.64 15.47
CA PHE A 92 3.97 0.43 16.41
C PHE A 92 5.03 0.02 17.43
N GLU A 93 5.69 -1.11 17.21
CA GLU A 93 6.72 -1.68 18.06
C GLU A 93 7.79 -2.35 17.19
N LYS A 94 9.06 -2.17 17.55
CA LYS A 94 10.20 -2.80 16.90
C LYS A 94 11.13 -3.39 17.96
N SER A 95 11.92 -4.39 17.57
CA SER A 95 12.94 -5.02 18.43
C SER A 95 14.05 -4.06 18.83
N GLU A 96 14.28 -3.03 18.04
CA GLU A 96 15.32 -2.01 18.25
C GLU A 96 14.70 -0.63 18.49
N VAL A 97 15.46 0.25 19.12
CA VAL A 97 15.09 1.67 19.25
C VAL A 97 14.96 2.28 17.86
N LYS A 98 13.79 2.88 17.59
CA LYS A 98 13.52 3.65 16.38
C LYS A 98 13.08 5.07 16.73
N VAL A 99 13.05 5.91 15.70
CA VAL A 99 12.49 7.26 15.76
C VAL A 99 11.09 7.19 15.18
N TRP A 100 10.10 7.55 16.00
CA TRP A 100 8.68 7.60 15.63
C TRP A 100 8.25 9.04 15.46
N GLU A 101 7.44 9.32 14.45
CA GLU A 101 6.91 10.64 14.16
C GLU A 101 5.39 10.60 14.14
N CYS A 102 4.76 11.55 14.84
CA CYS A 102 3.32 11.76 14.76
C CYS A 102 2.97 12.52 13.47
N ARG A 103 2.38 11.84 12.49
CA ARG A 103 1.92 12.42 11.22
C ARG A 103 0.94 13.58 11.37
N ASN A 104 0.25 13.68 12.51
CA ASN A 104 -0.71 14.75 12.76
C ASN A 104 -0.04 16.09 13.13
N CYS A 105 1.06 16.06 13.89
CA CYS A 105 1.65 17.29 14.47
C CYS A 105 3.18 17.38 14.41
N GLY A 106 3.86 16.37 13.85
CA GLY A 106 5.32 16.29 13.75
C GLY A 106 6.05 15.93 15.05
N HIS A 107 5.34 15.57 16.13
CA HIS A 107 6.00 15.19 17.39
C HIS A 107 6.86 13.93 17.21
N ILE A 108 8.13 14.02 17.61
CA ILE A 108 9.12 12.94 17.53
C ILE A 108 9.28 12.23 18.89
N VAL A 109 9.27 10.90 18.86
CA VAL A 109 9.56 10.03 20.01
C VAL A 109 10.66 9.04 19.63
N VAL A 110 11.65 8.85 20.50
CA VAL A 110 12.70 7.84 20.33
C VAL A 110 12.44 6.69 21.29
N GLY A 111 12.30 5.47 20.78
CA GLY A 111 12.03 4.28 21.59
C GLY A 111 11.71 3.05 20.76
N THR A 112 11.55 1.90 21.42
CA THR A 112 11.14 0.64 20.75
C THR A 112 9.65 0.64 20.38
N LYS A 113 8.83 1.52 20.97
CA LYS A 113 7.38 1.61 20.70
C LYS A 113 6.93 3.06 20.51
N ALA A 114 5.96 3.28 19.63
CA ALA A 114 5.21 4.52 19.57
C ALA A 114 4.26 4.65 20.78
N PRO A 115 4.03 5.84 21.34
CA PRO A 115 3.13 6.00 22.48
C PRO A 115 1.66 5.77 22.07
N LYS A 116 0.85 5.26 23.01
CA LYS A 116 -0.59 5.00 22.77
C LYS A 116 -1.38 6.28 22.42
N VAL A 117 -0.95 7.42 22.95
CA VAL A 117 -1.53 8.74 22.73
C VAL A 117 -0.38 9.72 22.52
N CYS A 118 -0.47 10.57 21.50
CA CYS A 118 0.52 11.62 21.28
C CYS A 118 0.46 12.64 22.43
N PRO A 119 1.58 12.92 23.12
CA PRO A 119 1.58 13.84 24.25
C PRO A 119 1.38 15.32 23.85
N VAL A 120 1.49 15.64 22.56
CA VAL A 120 1.34 17.02 22.04
C VAL A 120 -0.09 17.28 21.57
N CYS A 121 -0.61 16.45 20.67
CA CYS A 121 -1.91 16.69 20.03
C CYS A 121 -3.04 15.76 20.51
N ALA A 122 -2.77 14.88 21.49
CA ALA A 122 -3.71 13.92 22.04
C ALA A 122 -4.33 12.90 21.04
N HIS A 123 -3.79 12.80 19.82
CA HIS A 123 -4.25 11.83 18.83
C HIS A 123 -3.74 10.40 19.12
N PRO A 124 -4.47 9.36 18.69
CA PRO A 124 -4.14 7.97 19.00
C PRO A 124 -2.86 7.48 18.31
N GLN A 125 -2.33 6.34 18.77
CA GLN A 125 -1.12 5.68 18.25
C GLN A 125 -1.10 5.51 16.72
N ALA A 126 -2.27 5.35 16.09
CA ALA A 126 -2.42 5.18 14.64
C ALA A 126 -1.87 6.36 13.80
N TYR A 127 -1.61 7.50 14.42
CA TYR A 127 -0.97 8.64 13.78
C TYR A 127 0.56 8.58 13.81
N PHE A 128 1.18 7.64 14.52
CA PHE A 128 2.63 7.48 14.52
C PHE A 128 3.09 6.59 13.36
N GLU A 129 4.24 6.94 12.79
CA GLU A 129 4.97 6.13 11.82
C GLU A 129 6.48 6.18 12.13
N LEU A 130 7.27 5.36 11.43
CA LEU A 130 8.73 5.48 11.51
C LEU A 130 9.15 6.77 10.78
N ASN A 131 9.94 7.61 11.44
CA ASN A 131 10.49 8.81 10.82
C ASN A 131 11.40 8.40 9.64
N ALA A 132 11.07 8.87 8.46
CA ALA A 132 11.89 8.72 7.26
C ALA A 132 12.46 10.08 6.85
N LYS A 133 13.77 10.15 6.58
CA LYS A 133 14.42 11.34 6.05
C LYS A 133 14.89 11.07 4.63
N ASN A 134 14.41 11.86 3.69
CA ASN A 134 14.70 11.76 2.26
C ASN A 134 15.20 13.08 1.66
N TYR A 135 15.79 13.94 2.51
CA TYR A 135 16.50 15.17 2.17
C TYR A 135 17.94 15.11 2.66
#